data_AF-A0AAN9GA57-F1
#
_entry.id   AF-A0AAN9GA57-F1
#
_cell.length_a   1.000
_cell.length_b   1.000
_cell.length_c   1.000
_cell.angle_alpha   90.00
_cell.angle_beta   90.00
_cell.angle_gamma   90.00
#
_symmetry.space_group_name_H-M   'P 1'
#
loop_
_entity.id
_entity.type
_entity.pdbx_description
1 polymer ?
#
loop_
_entity_poly.entity_id
_entity_poly.type
_entity_poly.pdbx_seq_one_letter_code
_entity_poly.pdbx_strand_id
1 'polypeptide(L)'
;MSDSDPDISDIDSDTELQRAFSEGRLKVGLNRLKDAVPEPKKAPINNVAGMQQKLKEMQTDLAWIERLDVSVEPTARLETEDDVNDDFKRELIFYHQAQDAVRVAIPRLHKLGVVTKRPEDYFAEMAKPDYHMKKIREKLMEKKTSMERSEAAKKLRAAKKFGKKVQQEVTLARQQQKRELSEAVKKYRKGKANNLDEILDGSAKKNQQPNKKRQHKDRKYGFGGQKKRGKRNTKESVDQGWSKAKPSAARSKGKQKSARPGKTKRTQMKNRKK
;
A
#
# COMPACT_ATOMS: atom_id res chain seq x y z
N MET A 1 -34.39 -95.53 -16.99
CA MET A 1 -35.57 -94.66 -17.13
C MET A 1 -35.61 -93.85 -15.86
N SER A 2 -35.11 -92.60 -15.94
CA SER A 2 -35.91 -91.36 -15.98
C SER A 2 -36.58 -91.12 -14.61
N ASP A 3 -36.49 -89.96 -13.97
CA ASP A 3 -36.57 -88.60 -14.51
C ASP A 3 -35.83 -87.57 -13.65
N SER A 4 -35.45 -86.48 -14.31
CA SER A 4 -35.00 -85.19 -13.79
C SER A 4 -36.14 -84.41 -13.10
N ASP A 5 -35.82 -83.53 -12.13
CA ASP A 5 -36.40 -82.18 -11.88
C ASP A 5 -36.05 -81.66 -10.45
N PRO A 6 -36.04 -80.34 -10.15
CA PRO A 6 -34.89 -79.45 -10.28
C PRO A 6 -34.44 -78.83 -8.93
N ASP A 7 -33.25 -78.21 -8.92
CA ASP A 7 -32.70 -77.40 -7.82
C ASP A 7 -33.71 -76.38 -7.25
N ILE A 8 -34.20 -76.63 -6.02
CA ILE A 8 -35.01 -75.71 -5.19
C ILE A 8 -34.10 -75.06 -4.13
N SER A 9 -32.94 -74.55 -4.52
CA SER A 9 -31.97 -73.93 -3.59
C SER A 9 -31.88 -72.41 -3.71
N ASP A 10 -32.49 -71.80 -4.72
CA ASP A 10 -32.38 -70.35 -4.97
C ASP A 10 -33.51 -69.49 -4.36
N ILE A 11 -34.64 -70.07 -3.94
CA ILE A 11 -35.82 -69.33 -3.45
C ILE A 11 -35.61 -68.76 -2.02
N ASP A 12 -34.80 -69.43 -1.20
CA ASP A 12 -34.58 -68.99 0.20
C ASP A 12 -33.60 -67.81 0.29
N SER A 13 -32.71 -67.62 -0.68
CA SER A 13 -31.69 -66.58 -0.61
C SER A 13 -32.27 -65.16 -0.70
N ASP A 14 -33.22 -64.92 -1.61
CA ASP A 14 -33.80 -63.60 -1.84
C ASP A 14 -34.84 -63.25 -0.75
N THR A 15 -35.60 -64.25 -0.29
CA THR A 15 -36.55 -64.09 0.81
C THR A 15 -35.85 -63.80 2.14
N GLU A 16 -34.71 -64.45 2.40
CA GLU A 16 -33.86 -64.15 3.56
C GLU A 16 -33.28 -62.73 3.51
N LEU A 17 -32.84 -62.26 2.34
CA LEU A 17 -32.35 -60.90 2.16
C LEU A 17 -33.44 -59.86 2.41
N GLN A 18 -34.65 -60.11 1.95
CA GLN A 18 -35.80 -59.22 2.15
C GLN A 18 -36.26 -59.19 3.61
N ARG A 19 -36.17 -60.34 4.30
CA ARG A 19 -36.41 -60.44 5.75
C ARG A 19 -35.32 -59.70 6.55
N ALA A 20 -34.06 -59.89 6.22
CA ALA A 20 -32.94 -59.18 6.86
C ALA A 20 -32.96 -57.66 6.60
N PHE A 21 -33.48 -57.22 5.45
CA PHE A 21 -33.71 -55.80 5.15
C PHE A 21 -34.88 -55.21 5.96
N SER A 22 -36.01 -55.92 6.02
CA SER A 22 -37.18 -55.48 6.81
C SER A 22 -36.93 -55.51 8.31
N GLU A 23 -36.12 -56.44 8.81
CA GLU A 23 -35.60 -56.48 10.18
C GLU A 23 -34.49 -55.43 10.45
N GLY A 24 -34.09 -54.64 9.45
CA GLY A 24 -33.14 -53.55 9.58
C GLY A 24 -31.67 -53.96 9.75
N ARG A 25 -31.35 -55.25 9.57
CA ARG A 25 -29.98 -55.79 9.61
C ARG A 25 -29.16 -55.35 8.39
N LEU A 26 -29.82 -55.19 7.24
CA LEU A 26 -29.24 -54.68 6.01
C LEU A 26 -29.75 -53.26 5.74
N LYS A 27 -28.86 -52.34 5.34
CA LYS A 27 -29.23 -51.00 4.87
C LYS A 27 -29.07 -50.92 3.36
N VAL A 28 -29.88 -50.08 2.71
CA VAL A 28 -29.71 -49.79 1.26
C VAL A 28 -28.40 -49.02 1.08
N GLY A 29 -27.37 -49.70 0.55
CA GLY A 29 -26.02 -49.16 0.35
C GLY A 29 -24.94 -50.25 0.40
N LEU A 30 -23.68 -49.89 0.15
CA LEU A 30 -22.56 -50.83 0.21
C LEU A 30 -22.32 -51.26 1.67
N ASN A 31 -22.83 -52.43 2.05
CA ASN A 31 -22.67 -53.01 3.38
C ASN A 31 -21.20 -53.35 3.64
N ARG A 32 -20.45 -52.42 4.22
CA ARG A 32 -19.15 -52.73 4.83
C ARG A 32 -19.43 -53.42 6.16
N LEU A 33 -18.80 -54.57 6.40
CA LEU A 33 -18.78 -55.23 7.71
C LEU A 33 -18.43 -54.17 8.76
N LYS A 34 -19.40 -53.83 9.62
CA LYS A 34 -19.16 -52.92 10.75
C LYS A 34 -18.15 -53.49 11.75
N ASP A 35 -17.84 -54.78 11.61
CA ASP A 35 -16.88 -55.54 12.40
C ASP A 35 -15.52 -55.69 11.71
N ALA A 36 -15.19 -54.84 10.73
CA ALA A 36 -13.79 -54.50 10.53
C ALA A 36 -13.35 -53.79 11.81
N VAL A 37 -12.95 -54.59 12.81
CA VAL A 37 -12.47 -54.19 14.11
C VAL A 37 -11.67 -52.92 13.89
N PRO A 38 -12.08 -51.76 14.44
CA PRO A 38 -11.26 -50.58 14.33
C PRO A 38 -9.92 -50.99 14.90
N GLU A 39 -8.89 -51.10 14.04
CA GLU A 39 -7.56 -51.46 14.54
C GLU A 39 -7.31 -50.53 15.72
N PRO A 40 -7.01 -51.07 16.91
CA PRO A 40 -6.86 -50.25 18.08
C PRO A 40 -5.82 -49.19 17.72
N LYS A 41 -6.24 -47.91 17.67
CA LYS A 41 -5.35 -46.80 17.36
C LYS A 41 -4.20 -46.93 18.35
N LYS A 42 -3.04 -47.36 17.87
CA LYS A 42 -1.87 -47.61 18.72
C LYS A 42 -1.66 -46.35 19.54
N ALA A 43 -1.64 -46.49 20.87
CA ALA A 43 -1.39 -45.35 21.73
C ALA A 43 -0.08 -44.67 21.28
N PRO A 44 -0.01 -43.32 21.28
CA PRO A 44 1.23 -42.65 20.95
C PRO A 44 2.28 -43.00 22.02
N ILE A 45 3.18 -43.91 21.70
CA ILE A 45 4.29 -44.32 22.57
C ILE A 45 5.48 -43.41 22.27
N ASN A 46 5.91 -42.64 23.27
CA ASN A 46 7.15 -41.86 23.19
C ASN A 46 8.36 -42.79 23.44
N ASN A 47 8.85 -43.46 22.40
CA ASN A 47 10.02 -44.33 22.49
C ASN A 47 11.34 -43.52 22.43
N VAL A 48 11.74 -42.98 23.58
CA VAL A 48 12.97 -42.19 23.71
C VAL A 48 14.23 -43.01 23.36
N ALA A 49 14.29 -44.28 23.75
CA ALA A 49 15.43 -45.15 23.48
C ALA A 49 15.64 -45.38 21.97
N GLY A 50 14.55 -45.64 21.23
CA GLY A 50 14.59 -45.78 19.78
C GLY A 50 14.99 -44.49 19.06
N MET A 51 14.52 -43.33 19.53
CA MET A 51 14.93 -42.04 18.96
C MET A 51 16.42 -41.76 19.16
N GLN A 52 16.97 -42.07 20.33
CA GLN A 52 18.40 -41.93 20.60
C GLN A 52 19.25 -42.89 19.75
N GLN A 53 18.79 -44.13 19.57
CA GLN A 53 19.47 -45.10 18.72
C GLN A 53 19.52 -44.60 17.26
N LYS A 54 18.40 -44.11 16.74
CA LYS A 54 18.33 -43.54 15.38
C LYS A 54 19.13 -42.25 15.23
N LEU A 55 19.17 -41.40 16.26
CA LEU A 55 20.02 -40.21 16.26
C LEU A 55 21.48 -40.61 16.07
N LYS A 56 21.98 -41.59 16.84
CA LYS A 56 23.37 -42.08 16.71
C LYS A 56 23.65 -42.68 15.34
N GLU A 57 22.70 -43.37 14.74
CA GLU A 57 22.83 -43.95 13.40
C GLU A 57 22.91 -42.87 12.30
N MET A 58 22.17 -41.76 12.45
CA MET A 58 22.14 -40.67 11.47
C MET A 58 23.21 -39.60 11.70
N GLN A 59 23.78 -39.52 12.90
CA GLN A 59 24.73 -38.49 13.27
C GLN A 59 26.04 -38.66 12.50
N THR A 60 26.42 -37.64 11.74
CA THR A 60 27.69 -37.60 11.02
C THR A 60 28.72 -36.75 11.76
N ASP A 61 29.95 -37.26 11.87
CA ASP A 61 31.08 -36.52 12.45
C ASP A 61 31.84 -35.76 11.37
N LEU A 62 31.26 -34.62 10.97
CA LEU A 62 31.85 -33.71 9.97
C LEU A 62 32.38 -32.45 10.63
N ALA A 63 33.38 -31.83 10.01
CA ALA A 63 33.84 -30.52 10.43
C ALA A 63 32.71 -29.49 10.28
N TRP A 64 32.67 -28.50 11.17
CA TRP A 64 31.57 -27.52 11.19
C TRP A 64 31.45 -26.75 9.87
N ILE A 65 32.54 -26.55 9.12
CA ILE A 65 32.53 -25.86 7.82
C ILE A 65 31.71 -26.59 6.75
N GLU A 66 31.54 -27.91 6.87
CA GLU A 66 30.75 -28.71 5.93
C GLU A 66 29.26 -28.72 6.30
N ARG A 67 28.95 -28.50 7.58
CA ARG A 67 27.58 -28.44 8.08
C ARG A 67 26.98 -27.05 8.03
N LEU A 68 27.80 -26.02 8.32
CA LEU A 68 27.41 -24.60 8.44
C LEU A 68 26.16 -24.37 9.30
N ASP A 69 25.91 -25.27 10.24
CA ASP A 69 24.73 -25.28 11.08
C ASP A 69 24.95 -24.42 12.33
N VAL A 70 23.98 -23.56 12.66
CA VAL A 70 24.04 -22.75 13.87
C VAL A 70 22.69 -22.84 14.57
N SER A 71 22.71 -23.36 15.78
CA SER A 71 21.57 -23.34 16.68
C SER A 71 21.70 -22.14 17.62
N VAL A 72 20.69 -21.28 17.65
CA VAL A 72 20.59 -20.14 18.57
C VAL A 72 19.22 -20.20 19.23
N GLU A 73 19.22 -20.15 20.56
CA GLU A 73 17.98 -19.97 21.31
C GLU A 73 17.43 -18.56 21.07
N PRO A 74 16.12 -18.41 20.81
CA PRO A 74 15.52 -17.09 20.63
C PRO A 74 15.75 -16.21 21.87
N THR A 75 16.38 -15.05 21.67
CA THR A 75 16.64 -14.06 22.73
C THR A 75 15.34 -13.56 23.38
N ALA A 76 14.26 -13.47 22.59
CA ALA A 76 12.92 -13.20 23.07
C ALA A 76 12.06 -14.45 22.83
N ARG A 77 11.60 -15.08 23.91
CA ARG A 77 10.54 -16.09 23.84
C ARG A 77 9.21 -15.33 23.77
N LEU A 78 8.33 -15.71 22.85
CA LEU A 78 6.93 -15.28 22.93
C LEU A 78 6.44 -15.68 24.31
N GLU A 79 6.03 -14.71 25.12
CA GLU A 79 5.38 -15.02 26.39
C GLU A 79 4.10 -15.79 26.05
N THR A 80 3.69 -16.74 26.88
CA THR A 80 2.51 -17.59 26.60
C THR A 80 1.20 -16.77 26.46
N GLU A 81 1.25 -15.49 26.80
CA GLU A 81 0.16 -14.53 26.72
C GLU A 81 0.13 -13.74 25.39
N ASP A 82 1.17 -13.81 24.56
CA ASP A 82 1.17 -13.18 23.25
C ASP A 82 0.23 -13.93 22.27
N ASP A 83 -0.60 -13.18 21.53
CA ASP A 83 -1.42 -13.75 20.47
C ASP A 83 -0.53 -14.38 19.39
N VAL A 84 -0.56 -15.71 19.30
CA VAL A 84 0.19 -16.52 18.33
C VAL A 84 -0.11 -16.11 16.88
N ASN A 85 -1.23 -15.44 16.64
CA ASN A 85 -1.66 -14.98 15.32
C ASN A 85 -1.14 -13.58 14.96
N ASP A 86 -0.43 -12.88 15.85
CA ASP A 86 0.26 -11.63 15.51
C ASP A 86 1.50 -11.93 14.66
N ASP A 87 1.28 -11.91 13.35
CA ASP A 87 2.31 -12.19 12.34
C ASP A 87 3.46 -11.20 12.42
N PHE A 88 3.23 -9.93 12.78
CA PHE A 88 4.29 -8.93 12.82
C PHE A 88 5.28 -9.21 13.94
N LYS A 89 4.78 -9.54 15.15
CA LYS A 89 5.64 -9.95 16.26
C LYS A 89 6.38 -11.25 15.94
N ARG A 90 5.69 -12.23 15.36
CA ARG A 90 6.28 -13.52 14.99
C ARG A 90 7.41 -13.37 13.96
N GLU A 91 7.18 -12.60 12.91
CA GLU A 91 8.20 -12.30 11.88
C GLU A 91 9.40 -11.56 12.48
N LEU A 92 9.17 -10.66 13.44
CA LEU A 92 10.26 -9.95 14.11
C LEU A 92 11.16 -10.89 14.93
N ILE A 93 10.57 -11.90 15.59
CA ILE A 93 11.33 -12.91 16.34
C ILE A 93 12.16 -13.79 15.40
N PHE A 94 11.59 -14.25 14.29
CA PHE A 94 12.33 -15.00 13.28
C PHE A 94 13.49 -14.18 12.70
N TYR A 95 13.24 -12.90 12.46
CA TYR A 95 14.27 -11.97 12.00
C TYR A 95 15.43 -11.86 12.99
N HIS A 96 15.14 -11.67 14.28
CA HIS A 96 16.18 -11.58 15.31
C HIS A 96 16.93 -12.89 15.52
N GLN A 97 16.24 -14.04 15.52
CA GLN A 97 16.88 -15.35 15.62
C GLN A 97 17.87 -15.58 14.45
N ALA A 98 17.47 -15.22 13.23
CA ALA A 98 18.35 -15.30 12.07
C ALA A 98 19.55 -14.33 12.19
N GLN A 99 19.32 -13.10 12.68
CA GLN A 99 20.38 -12.12 12.89
C GLN A 99 21.42 -12.61 13.92
N ASP A 100 20.98 -13.19 15.02
CA ASP A 100 21.86 -13.71 16.06
C ASP A 100 22.65 -14.93 15.57
N ALA A 101 22.03 -15.82 14.80
CA ALA A 101 22.73 -16.92 14.14
C ALA A 101 23.84 -16.42 13.20
N VAL A 102 23.58 -15.39 12.41
CA VAL A 102 24.57 -14.75 11.53
C VAL A 102 25.71 -14.13 12.34
N ARG A 103 25.39 -13.46 13.47
CA ARG A 103 26.39 -12.86 14.37
C ARG A 103 27.34 -13.92 14.96
N VAL A 104 26.86 -15.13 15.20
CA VAL A 104 27.69 -16.27 15.65
C VAL A 104 28.47 -16.90 14.48
N ALA A 105 27.84 -17.06 13.32
CA ALA A 105 28.43 -17.73 12.16
C ALA A 105 29.59 -16.95 11.53
N ILE A 106 29.43 -15.64 11.32
CA ILE A 106 30.41 -14.83 10.58
C ILE A 106 31.81 -14.86 11.23
N PRO A 107 31.97 -14.62 12.55
CA PRO A 107 33.29 -14.69 13.18
C PRO A 107 33.92 -16.08 13.09
N ARG A 108 33.11 -17.15 13.17
CA ARG A 108 33.61 -18.53 13.02
C ARG A 108 34.13 -18.77 11.60
N LEU A 109 33.44 -18.26 10.58
CA LEU A 109 33.89 -18.33 9.19
C LEU A 109 35.16 -17.53 8.93
N HIS A 110 35.27 -16.33 9.53
CA HIS A 110 36.48 -15.50 9.42
C HIS A 110 37.70 -16.16 10.08
N LYS A 111 37.52 -16.85 11.22
CA LYS A 111 38.59 -17.65 11.85
C LYS A 111 39.12 -18.78 10.95
N LEU A 112 38.26 -19.32 10.08
CA LEU A 112 38.60 -20.34 9.09
C LEU A 112 39.14 -19.74 7.78
N GLY A 113 39.24 -18.40 7.68
CA GLY A 113 39.73 -17.73 6.47
C GLY A 113 38.71 -17.64 5.34
N VAL A 114 37.42 -17.91 5.58
CA VAL A 114 36.38 -17.88 4.56
C VAL A 114 35.84 -16.46 4.35
N VAL A 115 35.84 -16.01 3.10
CA VAL A 115 35.26 -14.71 2.71
C VAL A 115 33.74 -14.79 2.68
N THR A 116 33.07 -13.99 3.50
CA THR A 116 31.60 -14.05 3.66
C THR A 116 30.83 -13.03 2.83
N LYS A 117 31.46 -11.93 2.43
CA LYS A 117 30.80 -10.86 1.66
C LYS A 117 30.92 -11.13 0.17
N ARG A 118 29.78 -11.13 -0.54
CA ARG A 118 29.74 -11.19 -2.00
C ARG A 118 30.33 -9.90 -2.60
N PRO A 119 31.38 -10.00 -3.45
CA PRO A 119 31.88 -8.85 -4.20
C PRO A 119 30.85 -8.29 -5.18
N GLU A 120 30.84 -6.97 -5.38
CA GLU A 120 29.89 -6.32 -6.29
C GLU A 120 30.11 -6.68 -7.77
N ASP A 121 31.37 -6.98 -8.13
CA ASP A 121 31.80 -7.32 -9.50
C ASP A 121 31.68 -8.84 -9.80
N TYR A 122 31.14 -9.63 -8.86
CA TYR A 122 30.95 -11.06 -9.06
C TYR A 122 29.54 -11.36 -9.60
N PHE A 123 29.44 -11.43 -10.93
CA PHE A 123 28.20 -11.74 -11.66
C PHE A 123 28.03 -13.26 -11.84
N ALA A 124 27.27 -13.87 -10.93
CA ALA A 124 26.82 -15.24 -11.01
C ALA A 124 25.28 -15.29 -11.04
N GLU A 125 24.72 -16.43 -11.44
CA GLU A 125 23.28 -16.63 -11.41
C GLU A 125 22.73 -16.47 -9.98
N MET A 126 21.69 -15.65 -9.83
CA MET A 126 21.04 -15.38 -8.57
C MET A 126 19.70 -16.12 -8.51
N ALA A 127 19.23 -16.45 -7.30
CA ALA A 127 17.95 -17.15 -7.11
C ALA A 127 16.72 -16.44 -7.74
N LYS A 128 16.82 -15.12 -8.01
CA LYS A 128 15.81 -14.35 -8.73
C LYS A 128 16.46 -13.59 -9.88
N PRO A 129 15.91 -13.63 -11.10
CA PRO A 129 16.50 -12.94 -12.25
C PRO A 129 16.32 -11.41 -12.14
N ASP A 130 17.21 -10.66 -12.78
CA ASP A 130 17.22 -9.19 -12.70
C ASP A 130 15.94 -8.54 -13.23
N TYR A 131 15.32 -9.11 -14.26
CA TYR A 131 14.03 -8.65 -14.75
C TYR A 131 12.94 -8.70 -13.67
N HIS A 132 12.92 -9.75 -12.86
CA HIS A 132 11.99 -9.86 -11.73
C HIS A 132 12.31 -8.83 -10.65
N MET A 133 13.58 -8.63 -10.31
CA MET A 133 13.99 -7.61 -9.34
C MET A 133 13.72 -6.19 -9.82
N LYS A 134 13.82 -5.92 -11.13
CA LYS A 134 13.46 -4.64 -11.74
C LYS A 134 11.98 -4.31 -11.51
N LYS A 135 11.08 -5.27 -11.72
CA LYS A 135 9.64 -5.11 -11.44
C LYS A 135 9.37 -4.79 -9.96
N ILE A 136 10.08 -5.44 -9.05
CA ILE A 136 9.94 -5.17 -7.61
C ILE A 136 10.40 -3.75 -7.30
N ARG A 137 11.55 -3.32 -7.82
CA ARG A 137 12.08 -1.97 -7.63
C ARG A 137 11.12 -0.91 -8.18
N GLU A 138 10.55 -1.12 -9.36
CA GLU A 138 9.56 -0.22 -9.95
C GLU A 138 8.34 -0.02 -9.03
N LYS A 139 7.79 -1.12 -8.48
CA LYS A 139 6.67 -1.06 -7.52
C LYS A 139 7.03 -0.35 -6.21
N LEU A 140 8.24 -0.56 -5.71
CA LEU A 140 8.72 0.13 -4.50
C LEU A 140 8.84 1.65 -4.72
N MET A 141 9.39 2.05 -5.87
CA MET A 141 9.49 3.46 -6.26
C MET A 141 8.11 4.10 -6.49
N GLU A 142 7.18 3.37 -7.08
CA GLU A 142 5.79 3.82 -7.23
C GLU A 142 5.13 4.07 -5.88
N LYS A 143 5.25 3.13 -4.92
CA LYS A 143 4.71 3.30 -3.57
C LYS A 143 5.34 4.50 -2.85
N LYS A 144 6.66 4.66 -2.93
CA LYS A 144 7.38 5.78 -2.33
C LYS A 144 6.91 7.12 -2.89
N THR A 145 6.87 7.26 -4.22
CA THR A 145 6.41 8.49 -4.87
C THR A 145 4.93 8.78 -4.59
N SER A 146 4.08 7.77 -4.46
CA SER A 146 2.66 7.92 -4.07
C SER A 146 2.52 8.46 -2.65
N MET A 147 3.32 7.94 -1.71
CA MET A 147 3.36 8.41 -0.32
C MET A 147 3.84 9.86 -0.22
N GLU A 148 4.96 10.18 -0.88
CA GLU A 148 5.52 11.53 -0.93
C GLU A 148 4.54 12.55 -1.52
N ARG A 149 3.85 12.20 -2.61
CA ARG A 149 2.81 13.05 -3.21
C ARG A 149 1.65 13.29 -2.24
N SER A 150 1.24 12.26 -1.50
CA SER A 150 0.16 12.35 -0.53
C SER A 150 0.53 13.26 0.64
N GLU A 151 1.77 13.16 1.14
CA GLU A 151 2.30 14.04 2.18
C GLU A 151 2.46 15.49 1.69
N ALA A 152 3.01 15.68 0.49
CA ALA A 152 3.13 16.99 -0.13
C ALA A 152 1.74 17.64 -0.31
N ALA A 153 0.73 16.87 -0.70
CA ALA A 153 -0.64 17.35 -0.80
C ALA A 153 -1.23 17.74 0.56
N LYS A 154 -0.97 16.96 1.64
CA LYS A 154 -1.36 17.31 3.01
C LYS A 154 -0.71 18.62 3.46
N LYS A 155 0.61 18.76 3.26
CA LYS A 155 1.37 19.99 3.57
C LYS A 155 0.83 21.20 2.81
N LEU A 156 0.58 21.05 1.50
CA LEU A 156 0.02 22.13 0.67
C LEU A 156 -1.39 22.54 1.13
N ARG A 157 -2.25 21.59 1.53
CA ARG A 157 -3.58 21.90 2.08
C ARG A 157 -3.49 22.64 3.41
N ALA A 158 -2.58 22.23 4.31
CA ALA A 158 -2.35 22.92 5.58
C ALA A 158 -1.85 24.34 5.36
N ALA A 159 -0.86 24.54 4.49
CA ALA A 159 -0.34 25.86 4.13
C ALA A 159 -1.43 26.78 3.54
N LYS A 160 -2.31 26.25 2.67
CA LYS A 160 -3.44 27.02 2.13
C LYS A 160 -4.46 27.40 3.21
N LYS A 161 -4.76 26.51 4.17
CA LYS A 161 -5.66 26.81 5.29
C LYS A 161 -5.07 27.90 6.19
N PHE A 162 -3.80 27.77 6.55
CA PHE A 162 -3.09 28.76 7.37
C PHE A 162 -3.00 30.11 6.65
N GLY A 163 -2.64 30.11 5.37
CA GLY A 163 -2.57 31.33 4.56
C GLY A 163 -3.90 32.09 4.50
N LYS A 164 -5.05 31.40 4.48
CA LYS A 164 -6.37 32.05 4.56
C LYS A 164 -6.63 32.68 5.92
N LYS A 165 -6.27 32.01 7.02
CA LYS A 165 -6.41 32.55 8.39
C LYS A 165 -5.54 33.80 8.56
N VAL A 166 -4.28 33.74 8.14
CA VAL A 166 -3.35 34.87 8.19
C VAL A 166 -3.87 36.05 7.37
N GLN A 167 -4.44 35.81 6.18
CA GLN A 167 -5.03 36.88 5.38
C GLN A 167 -6.21 37.57 6.10
N GLN A 168 -7.07 36.81 6.76
CA GLN A 168 -8.20 37.35 7.53
C GLN A 168 -7.71 38.15 8.74
N GLU A 169 -6.77 37.60 9.50
CA GLU A 169 -6.18 38.24 10.68
C GLU A 169 -5.46 39.55 10.32
N VAL A 170 -4.64 39.54 9.26
CA VAL A 170 -3.97 40.76 8.75
C VAL A 170 -5.00 41.80 8.29
N THR A 171 -6.11 41.38 7.68
CA THR A 171 -7.16 42.32 7.25
C THR A 171 -7.89 42.91 8.45
N LEU A 172 -8.21 42.11 9.46
CA LEU A 172 -8.84 42.54 10.70
C LEU A 172 -7.94 43.49 11.49
N ALA A 173 -6.66 43.15 11.66
CA ALA A 173 -5.67 44.01 12.30
C ALA A 173 -5.51 45.35 11.59
N ARG A 174 -5.50 45.36 10.23
CA ARG A 174 -5.49 46.62 9.46
C ARG A 174 -6.75 47.44 9.66
N GLN A 175 -7.92 46.81 9.78
CA GLN A 175 -9.17 47.53 10.05
C GLN A 175 -9.19 48.10 11.47
N GLN A 176 -8.69 47.36 12.46
CA GLN A 176 -8.54 47.85 13.85
C GLN A 176 -7.59 49.04 13.91
N GLN A 177 -6.38 48.93 13.34
CA GLN A 177 -5.43 50.03 13.24
C GLN A 177 -6.04 51.28 12.58
N LYS A 178 -6.83 51.10 11.51
CA LYS A 178 -7.56 52.22 10.88
C LYS A 178 -8.63 52.82 11.79
N ARG A 179 -9.36 52.00 12.55
CA ARG A 179 -10.38 52.47 13.50
C ARG A 179 -9.73 53.25 14.63
N GLU A 180 -8.69 52.69 15.26
CA GLU A 180 -7.90 53.34 16.31
C GLU A 180 -7.33 54.68 15.83
N LEU A 181 -6.74 54.72 14.64
CA LEU A 181 -6.27 55.97 14.04
C LEU A 181 -7.42 56.96 13.82
N SER A 182 -8.56 56.50 13.28
CA SER A 182 -9.72 57.36 13.05
C SER A 182 -10.32 57.91 14.35
N GLU A 183 -10.26 57.14 15.44
CA GLU A 183 -10.70 57.55 16.77
C GLU A 183 -9.73 58.55 17.38
N ALA A 184 -8.41 58.32 17.26
CA ALA A 184 -7.39 59.26 17.69
C ALA A 184 -7.56 60.62 16.98
N VAL A 185 -7.78 60.61 15.65
CA VAL A 185 -8.07 61.84 14.87
C VAL A 185 -9.37 62.51 15.33
N LYS A 186 -10.44 61.75 15.59
CA LYS A 186 -11.70 62.30 16.12
C LYS A 186 -11.55 62.90 17.52
N LYS A 187 -10.75 62.27 18.38
CA LYS A 187 -10.43 62.79 19.74
C LYS A 187 -9.64 64.09 19.67
N TYR A 188 -8.67 64.18 18.76
CA TYR A 188 -7.92 65.41 18.47
C TYR A 188 -8.84 66.51 17.93
N ARG A 189 -9.68 66.23 16.94
CA ARG A 189 -10.65 67.21 16.39
C ARG A 189 -11.63 67.75 17.44
N LYS A 190 -11.92 66.97 18.49
CA LYS A 190 -12.77 67.39 19.62
C LYS A 190 -11.98 68.13 20.72
N GLY A 191 -10.70 68.45 20.51
CA GLY A 191 -9.86 69.21 21.44
C GLY A 191 -9.45 68.44 22.70
N LYS A 192 -9.54 67.10 22.71
CA LYS A 192 -9.22 66.27 23.88
C LYS A 192 -7.80 65.72 23.89
N ALA A 193 -7.00 66.01 22.87
CA ALA A 193 -5.61 65.56 22.74
C ALA A 193 -4.80 66.62 21.97
N ASN A 194 -3.56 66.89 22.39
CA ASN A 194 -2.78 68.04 21.88
C ASN A 194 -1.63 67.66 20.93
N ASN A 195 -1.34 66.36 20.73
CA ASN A 195 -0.21 65.91 19.91
C ASN A 195 -0.69 65.00 18.76
N LEU A 196 -1.03 65.58 17.60
CA LEU A 196 -1.46 64.83 16.41
C LEU A 196 -0.27 64.35 15.54
N ASP A 197 0.82 65.12 15.49
CA ASP A 197 1.96 64.83 14.62
C ASP A 197 2.66 63.52 15.00
N GLU A 198 2.81 63.23 16.28
CA GLU A 198 3.45 62.00 16.78
C GLU A 198 2.66 60.73 16.43
N ILE A 199 1.34 60.85 16.24
CA ILE A 199 0.43 59.73 15.90
C ILE A 199 0.43 59.45 14.39
N LEU A 200 0.65 60.47 13.55
CA LEU A 200 0.59 60.36 12.09
C LEU A 200 1.94 60.00 11.46
N ASP A 201 3.06 60.40 12.06
CA ASP A 201 4.39 60.27 11.45
C ASP A 201 4.90 58.82 11.35
N GLY A 202 4.33 57.89 12.11
CA GLY A 202 4.62 56.46 11.98
C GLY A 202 4.11 55.83 10.66
N SER A 203 3.32 56.56 9.86
CA SER A 203 2.61 56.02 8.68
C SER A 203 3.03 56.60 7.32
N ALA A 204 3.82 57.68 7.30
CA ALA A 204 4.00 58.50 6.09
C ALA A 204 5.17 58.10 5.16
N LYS A 205 6.01 57.12 5.51
CA LYS A 205 7.13 56.65 4.66
C LYS A 205 6.91 55.24 4.11
N LYS A 206 5.88 55.03 3.27
CA LYS A 206 5.78 53.84 2.42
C LYS A 206 5.87 54.22 0.95
N ASN A 207 7.09 54.05 0.42
CA ASN A 207 7.43 54.04 -1.00
C ASN A 207 6.29 53.40 -1.83
N GLN A 208 5.72 54.17 -2.75
CA GLN A 208 4.77 53.70 -3.77
C GLN A 208 5.50 52.78 -4.76
N GLN A 209 5.80 51.55 -4.33
CA GLN A 209 6.29 50.53 -5.24
C GLN A 209 5.18 50.12 -6.22
N PRO A 210 5.45 50.04 -7.54
CA PRO A 210 4.44 49.70 -8.53
C PRO A 210 3.86 48.30 -8.29
N ASN A 211 2.54 48.15 -8.49
CA ASN A 211 1.79 46.90 -8.29
C ASN A 211 2.49 45.71 -8.98
N LYS A 212 2.59 44.54 -8.34
CA LYS A 212 3.25 43.33 -8.90
C LYS A 212 2.70 42.94 -10.28
N LYS A 213 1.42 43.20 -10.57
CA LYS A 213 0.83 43.02 -11.90
C LYS A 213 1.42 43.95 -12.96
N ARG A 214 1.75 45.20 -12.57
CA ARG A 214 2.43 46.18 -13.41
C ARG A 214 3.89 45.76 -13.63
N GLN A 215 4.62 45.41 -12.56
CA GLN A 215 5.99 44.89 -12.67
C GLN A 215 6.12 43.66 -13.60
N HIS A 216 5.16 42.72 -13.55
CA HIS A 216 5.16 41.57 -14.46
C HIS A 216 4.86 41.98 -15.91
N LYS A 217 3.95 42.94 -16.13
CA LYS A 217 3.69 43.49 -17.47
C LYS A 217 4.90 44.26 -17.99
N ASP A 218 5.57 45.02 -17.15
CA ASP A 218 6.77 45.77 -17.51
C ASP A 218 7.94 44.82 -17.82
N ARG A 219 8.09 43.72 -17.08
CA ARG A 219 9.06 42.66 -17.40
C ARG A 219 8.74 41.94 -18.72
N LYS A 220 7.45 41.61 -18.94
CA LYS A 220 7.02 40.83 -20.10
C LYS A 220 6.96 41.66 -21.39
N TYR A 221 6.59 42.93 -21.29
CA TYR A 221 6.28 43.79 -22.43
C TYR A 221 7.14 45.05 -22.51
N GLY A 222 7.91 45.39 -21.48
CA GLY A 222 8.65 46.66 -21.38
C GLY A 222 7.76 47.82 -20.93
N PHE A 223 8.38 48.93 -20.52
CA PHE A 223 7.69 50.16 -20.13
C PHE A 223 7.43 51.02 -21.38
N GLY A 224 6.19 51.02 -21.89
CA GLY A 224 5.76 51.89 -23.00
C GLY A 224 6.15 51.43 -24.41
N GLY A 225 5.15 51.09 -25.23
CA GLY A 225 5.26 51.03 -26.70
C GLY A 225 5.41 49.64 -27.33
N GLN A 226 4.66 49.42 -28.41
CA GLN A 226 4.67 48.21 -29.25
C GLN A 226 6.09 47.80 -29.67
N LYS A 227 6.58 46.65 -29.19
CA LYS A 227 7.75 45.97 -29.78
C LYS A 227 7.35 45.35 -31.12
N LYS A 228 7.29 46.16 -32.17
CA LYS A 228 7.32 45.69 -33.56
C LYS A 228 8.55 44.77 -33.67
N ARG A 229 8.32 43.47 -33.89
CA ARG A 229 9.29 42.36 -34.11
C ARG A 229 9.60 41.40 -32.95
N GLY A 230 8.88 41.44 -31.82
CA GLY A 230 8.99 40.40 -30.77
C GLY A 230 8.34 39.05 -31.10
N LYS A 231 7.67 38.92 -32.25
CA LYS A 231 7.08 37.67 -32.75
C LYS A 231 7.92 37.13 -33.91
N ARG A 232 9.06 36.50 -33.62
CA ARG A 232 9.68 35.54 -34.54
C ARG A 232 9.62 34.19 -33.86
N ASN A 233 8.94 33.23 -34.49
CA ASN A 233 8.90 31.86 -34.02
C ASN A 233 10.32 31.29 -34.15
N THR A 234 10.97 30.99 -33.03
CA THR A 234 12.15 30.13 -33.02
C THR A 234 11.69 28.67 -33.10
N LYS A 235 12.56 27.76 -33.56
CA LYS A 235 12.29 26.32 -33.64
C LYS A 235 11.77 25.75 -32.31
N GLU A 236 12.17 26.34 -31.18
CA GLU A 236 11.71 26.00 -29.82
C GLU A 236 10.29 26.49 -29.48
N SER A 237 9.78 27.55 -30.14
CA SER A 237 8.43 28.07 -29.91
C SER A 237 7.32 27.24 -30.56
N VAL A 238 7.65 26.36 -31.51
CA VAL A 238 6.71 25.40 -32.12
C VAL A 238 6.40 24.23 -31.18
N ASP A 239 7.36 23.82 -30.36
CA ASP A 239 7.21 22.64 -29.51
C ASP A 239 6.44 22.93 -28.20
N GLN A 240 6.40 24.19 -27.76
CA GLN A 240 5.72 24.58 -26.51
C GLN A 240 4.28 25.06 -26.71
N GLY A 241 3.75 25.03 -27.94
CA GLY A 241 2.49 25.68 -28.33
C GLY A 241 1.27 24.78 -28.62
N TRP A 242 1.42 23.46 -28.76
CA TRP A 242 0.30 22.57 -29.14
C TRP A 242 0.05 21.37 -28.21
N SER A 243 0.89 21.16 -27.19
CA SER A 243 0.76 20.01 -26.27
C SER A 243 -0.20 20.28 -25.10
N LYS A 244 -1.37 20.86 -25.37
CA LYS A 244 -2.56 20.84 -24.49
C LYS A 244 -3.86 20.73 -25.28
N ALA A 245 -3.86 19.96 -26.38
CA ALA A 245 -5.03 19.15 -26.63
C ALA A 245 -5.06 18.06 -25.55
N LYS A 246 -6.16 18.00 -24.79
CA LYS A 246 -6.48 16.89 -23.89
C LYS A 246 -6.14 15.58 -24.61
N PRO A 247 -5.60 14.53 -23.94
CA PRO A 247 -5.67 13.20 -24.52
C PRO A 247 -7.16 12.89 -24.67
N SER A 248 -7.66 13.02 -25.90
CA SER A 248 -8.83 12.30 -26.35
C SER A 248 -8.53 10.86 -26.02
N ALA A 249 -9.28 10.31 -25.06
CA ALA A 249 -9.33 8.90 -24.79
C ALA A 249 -9.40 8.19 -26.14
N ALA A 250 -8.33 7.47 -26.48
CA ALA A 250 -8.34 6.52 -27.56
C ALA A 250 -9.57 5.64 -27.33
N ARG A 251 -10.43 5.63 -28.34
CA ARG A 251 -11.57 4.75 -28.47
C ARG A 251 -11.07 3.30 -28.36
N SER A 252 -11.05 2.77 -27.15
CA SER A 252 -11.35 1.36 -26.94
C SER A 252 -12.82 1.19 -27.30
N LYS A 253 -13.10 0.37 -28.32
CA LYS A 253 -14.44 -0.06 -28.71
C LYS A 253 -15.06 -0.86 -27.55
N GLY A 254 -15.67 -0.16 -26.60
CA GLY A 254 -16.52 -0.72 -25.57
C GLY A 254 -17.94 -0.18 -25.71
N LYS A 255 -18.91 -1.08 -25.93
CA LYS A 255 -20.36 -0.84 -26.00
C LYS A 255 -20.83 0.28 -25.06
N GLN A 256 -21.21 1.44 -25.62
CA GLN A 256 -21.84 2.52 -24.85
C GLN A 256 -23.27 2.12 -24.48
N LYS A 257 -23.56 1.96 -23.18
CA LYS A 257 -24.92 2.04 -22.65
C LYS A 257 -25.41 3.49 -22.79
N SER A 258 -26.63 3.65 -23.31
CA SER A 258 -27.25 4.95 -23.59
C SER A 258 -27.52 5.75 -22.32
N ALA A 259 -26.67 6.74 -22.02
CA ALA A 259 -26.91 7.68 -20.94
C ALA A 259 -28.01 8.69 -21.37
N ARG A 260 -29.10 8.75 -20.60
CA ARG A 260 -30.23 9.68 -20.83
C ARG A 260 -29.73 11.14 -20.82
N PRO A 261 -30.09 11.95 -21.82
CA PRO A 261 -29.75 13.37 -21.83
C PRO A 261 -30.41 14.13 -20.66
N GLY A 262 -29.67 15.08 -20.09
CA GLY A 262 -30.11 15.88 -18.94
C GLY A 262 -31.41 16.67 -19.17
N LYS A 263 -32.06 17.05 -18.06
CA LYS A 263 -33.42 17.63 -18.01
C LYS A 263 -33.64 18.79 -18.99
N THR A 264 -32.67 19.70 -19.10
CA THR A 264 -32.69 20.88 -19.99
C THR A 264 -32.61 20.52 -21.49
N LYS A 265 -31.82 19.52 -21.87
CA LYS A 265 -31.79 19.04 -23.26
C LYS A 265 -33.08 18.30 -23.63
N ARG A 266 -33.74 17.69 -22.65
CA ARG A 266 -34.99 16.94 -22.85
C ARG A 266 -36.18 17.88 -23.10
N THR A 267 -36.23 19.03 -22.44
CA THR A 267 -37.25 20.06 -22.69
C THR A 267 -37.06 20.72 -24.06
N GLN A 268 -35.82 21.02 -24.45
CA GLN A 268 -35.52 21.57 -25.79
C GLN A 268 -35.89 20.60 -26.92
N MET A 269 -35.65 19.30 -26.75
CA MET A 269 -36.04 18.31 -27.77
C MET A 269 -37.56 18.12 -27.89
N LYS A 270 -38.32 18.30 -26.80
CA LYS A 270 -39.79 18.29 -26.85
C LYS A 270 -40.34 19.49 -27.62
N ASN A 271 -39.76 20.67 -27.43
CA ASN A 271 -40.21 21.89 -28.12
C ASN A 271 -39.84 21.92 -29.60
N ARG A 272 -38.88 21.09 -30.04
CA ARG A 272 -38.54 20.92 -31.46
C ARG A 272 -39.47 19.98 -32.23
N LYS A 273 -40.37 19.28 -31.54
CA LYS A 273 -41.34 18.35 -32.13
C LYS A 273 -42.77 18.89 -32.17
N LYS A 274 -42.95 20.19 -31.91
CA LYS A 274 -44.15 20.94 -32.25
C LYS A 274 -43.84 21.88 -33.39
#